data_AF-A0A641AEY7-F1
#
_entry.id   AF-A0A641AEY7-F1
#
_cell.length_a   1.000
_cell.length_b   1.000
_cell.length_c   1.000
_cell.angle_alpha   90.00
_cell.angle_beta   90.00
_cell.angle_gamma   90.00
#
_symmetry.space_group_name_H-M   'P 1'
#
loop_
_entity.id
_entity.type
_entity.pdbx_description
1 polymer ?
#
loop_
_entity_poly.entity_id
_entity_poly.type
_entity_poly.pdbx_seq_one_letter_code
_entity_poly.pdbx_strand_id
1 'polypeptide(L)'
;MPEDSPERIVQVFLQYVSKDAHNSAYELLSKELKEVCSSTEFAADSYEQKDRYSNATVKHINTQSDSFESIVLVEIIEIESSFPIGTSENSYQETFNLVKENSNWKIDRLQFPINCLIDRQTLGHTNG
;
A
#
# COMPACT_ATOMS: atom_id res chain seq x y z
N MET A 1 15.07 1.32 9.88
CA MET A 1 13.94 2.25 10.13
C MET A 1 13.35 1.90 11.49
N PRO A 2 12.88 2.86 12.30
CA PRO A 2 12.20 2.57 13.56
C PRO A 2 11.00 1.64 13.36
N GLU A 3 10.71 0.77 14.31
CA GLU A 3 9.64 -0.23 14.16
C GLU A 3 8.24 0.38 14.10
N ASP A 4 8.08 1.55 14.72
CA ASP A 4 6.84 2.32 14.85
C ASP A 4 6.77 3.50 13.87
N SER A 5 7.58 3.49 12.81
CA SER A 5 7.60 4.54 11.79
C SER A 5 6.56 4.30 10.69
N PRO A 6 6.03 5.35 10.06
CA PRO A 6 5.07 5.20 8.97
C PRO A 6 5.65 4.42 7.78
N GLU A 7 6.94 4.59 7.48
CA GLU A 7 7.66 3.84 6.45
C GLU A 7 7.69 2.34 6.76
N ARG A 8 7.89 2.00 8.03
CA ARG A 8 7.90 0.61 8.45
C ARG A 8 6.53 -0.03 8.27
N ILE A 9 5.45 0.69 8.59
CA ILE A 9 4.10 0.20 8.36
C ILE A 9 3.83 -0.06 6.86
N VAL A 10 4.23 0.86 5.97
CA VAL A 10 4.11 0.65 4.52
C VAL A 10 4.92 -0.56 4.05
N GLN A 11 6.16 -0.69 4.52
CA GLN A 11 7.02 -1.82 4.17
C GLN A 11 6.41 -3.17 4.61
N VAL A 12 5.88 -3.22 5.84
CA VAL A 12 5.26 -4.43 6.40
C VAL A 12 3.95 -4.75 5.68
N PHE A 13 3.15 -3.74 5.34
CA PHE A 13 1.93 -3.91 4.57
C PHE A 13 2.19 -4.54 3.20
N LEU A 14 3.11 -3.97 2.42
CA LEU A 14 3.50 -4.51 1.12
C LEU A 14 4.08 -5.93 1.24
N GLN A 15 4.82 -6.20 2.32
CA GLN A 15 5.31 -7.54 2.62
C GLN A 15 4.19 -8.53 2.92
N TYR A 16 3.12 -8.12 3.60
CA TYR A 16 1.97 -8.99 3.84
C TYR A 16 1.18 -9.26 2.56
N VAL A 17 0.98 -8.24 1.71
CA VAL A 17 0.35 -8.43 0.39
C VAL A 17 1.15 -9.43 -0.45
N SER A 18 2.49 -9.30 -0.53
CA SER A 18 3.33 -10.19 -1.33
C SER A 18 3.42 -11.62 -0.82
N LYS A 19 3.07 -11.86 0.45
CA LYS A 19 3.13 -13.17 1.11
C LYS A 19 1.76 -13.81 1.34
N ASP A 20 0.71 -13.34 0.66
CA ASP A 20 -0.65 -13.87 0.81
C ASP A 20 -1.19 -13.74 2.25
N ALA A 21 -0.63 -12.82 3.03
CA ALA A 21 -0.99 -12.57 4.43
C ALA A 21 -2.05 -11.46 4.54
N HIS A 22 -3.12 -11.56 3.74
CA HIS A 22 -4.10 -10.49 3.52
C HIS A 22 -4.80 -10.03 4.80
N ASN A 23 -5.11 -10.93 5.73
CA ASN A 23 -5.69 -10.55 7.03
C ASN A 23 -4.73 -9.68 7.84
N SER A 24 -3.43 -9.98 7.79
CA SER A 24 -2.40 -9.17 8.47
C SER A 24 -2.21 -7.81 7.79
N ALA A 25 -2.28 -7.75 6.46
CA ALA A 25 -2.28 -6.48 5.72
C ALA A 25 -3.51 -5.64 6.07
N TYR A 26 -4.70 -6.26 6.14
CA TYR A 26 -5.95 -5.63 6.53
C TYR A 26 -5.87 -4.98 7.91
N GLU A 27 -5.17 -5.62 8.87
CA GLU A 27 -4.99 -5.07 10.20
C GLU A 27 -4.18 -3.77 10.26
N LEU A 28 -3.44 -3.43 9.20
CA LEU A 28 -2.70 -2.18 9.08
C LEU A 28 -3.52 -1.03 8.51
N LEU A 29 -4.73 -1.29 8.04
CA LEU A 29 -5.64 -0.25 7.54
C LEU A 29 -6.23 0.59 8.68
N SER A 30 -6.55 1.85 8.39
CA SER A 30 -7.29 2.74 9.28
C SER A 30 -8.69 2.19 9.53
N LYS A 31 -9.30 2.57 10.66
CA LYS A 31 -10.70 2.19 10.93
C LYS A 31 -11.63 2.60 9.80
N GLU A 32 -11.36 3.78 9.24
CA GLU A 32 -12.15 4.35 8.17
C GLU A 32 -12.07 3.54 6.87
N LEU A 33 -10.90 3.02 6.52
CA LEU A 33 -10.77 2.08 5.40
C LEU A 33 -11.43 0.72 5.68
N LYS A 34 -11.36 0.24 6.93
CA LYS A 34 -12.03 -1.01 7.33
C LYS A 34 -13.56 -0.91 7.31
N GLU A 35 -14.13 0.29 7.43
CA GLU A 35 -15.58 0.52 7.33
C GLU A 35 -16.08 0.45 5.89
N VAL A 36 -15.26 0.85 4.91
CA VAL A 36 -15.63 0.85 3.48
C VAL A 36 -15.24 -0.42 2.75
N CYS A 37 -14.24 -1.15 3.25
CA CYS A 37 -13.81 -2.41 2.68
C CYS A 37 -13.79 -3.51 3.74
N SER A 38 -14.61 -4.55 3.54
CA SER A 38 -14.57 -5.72 4.41
C SER A 38 -13.26 -6.49 4.25
N SER A 39 -12.87 -7.23 5.28
CA SER A 39 -11.69 -8.11 5.21
C SER A 39 -11.74 -9.11 4.05
N THR A 40 -12.93 -9.60 3.68
CA THR A 40 -13.13 -10.53 2.57
C THR A 40 -12.95 -9.88 1.21
N GLU A 41 -13.48 -8.67 1.01
CA GLU A 41 -13.29 -7.90 -0.25
C GLU A 41 -11.83 -7.50 -0.40
N PHE A 42 -11.22 -7.01 0.68
CA PHE A 42 -9.80 -6.68 0.72
C PHE A 42 -8.93 -7.88 0.35
N ALA A 43 -9.22 -9.06 0.91
CA ALA A 43 -8.43 -10.26 0.62
C ALA A 43 -8.52 -10.69 -0.85
N ALA A 44 -9.71 -10.59 -1.46
CA ALA A 44 -9.89 -10.91 -2.88
C ALA A 44 -9.09 -9.95 -3.78
N ASP A 45 -9.24 -8.64 -3.57
CA ASP A 45 -8.54 -7.62 -4.36
C ASP A 45 -7.01 -7.65 -4.10
N SER A 46 -6.60 -7.84 -2.85
CA SER A 46 -5.19 -7.90 -2.46
C SER A 46 -4.49 -9.14 -3.03
N TYR A 47 -5.20 -10.26 -3.21
CA TYR A 47 -4.66 -11.45 -3.85
C TYR A 47 -4.25 -11.19 -5.31
N GLU A 48 -5.03 -10.39 -6.05
CA GLU A 48 -4.70 -10.00 -7.43
C GLU A 48 -3.41 -9.18 -7.52
N GLN A 49 -3.05 -8.47 -6.43
CA GLN A 49 -1.81 -7.68 -6.35
C GLN A 49 -0.61 -8.47 -5.81
N LYS A 50 -0.78 -9.72 -5.38
CA LYS A 50 0.29 -10.50 -4.72
C LYS A 50 1.53 -10.63 -5.62
N ASP A 51 1.33 -11.08 -6.86
CA ASP A 51 2.43 -11.37 -7.80
C ASP A 51 3.19 -10.11 -8.19
N ARG A 52 2.49 -8.97 -8.24
CA ARG A 52 3.06 -7.64 -8.47
C ARG A 52 4.11 -7.30 -7.41
N TYR A 53 3.78 -7.48 -6.14
CA TYR A 53 4.69 -7.15 -5.04
C TYR A 53 5.66 -8.28 -4.66
N SER A 54 5.40 -9.54 -5.05
CA SER A 54 6.34 -10.64 -4.80
C SER A 54 7.56 -10.58 -5.71
N ASN A 55 7.40 -10.04 -6.92
CA ASN A 55 8.46 -9.94 -7.92
C ASN A 55 9.06 -8.53 -8.00
N ALA A 56 8.67 -7.63 -7.10
CA ALA A 56 9.14 -6.26 -7.08
C ALA A 56 10.12 -5.98 -5.94
N THR A 57 11.05 -5.05 -6.20
CA THR A 57 11.81 -4.39 -5.15
C THR A 57 11.10 -3.11 -4.74
N VAL A 58 10.88 -2.93 -3.44
CA VAL A 58 10.30 -1.70 -2.88
C VAL A 58 11.43 -0.85 -2.31
N LYS A 59 11.56 0.38 -2.81
CA LYS A 59 12.53 1.36 -2.35
C LYS A 59 11.82 2.56 -1.74
N HIS A 60 12.17 2.91 -0.51
CA HIS A 60 11.70 4.15 0.10
C HIS A 60 12.33 5.37 -0.60
N ILE A 61 11.50 6.35 -0.93
CA ILE A 61 11.94 7.60 -1.59
C ILE A 61 11.87 8.77 -0.63
N ASN A 62 10.73 8.99 0.01
CA ASN A 62 10.52 10.13 0.91
C ASN A 62 9.41 9.85 1.92
N THR A 63 9.49 10.52 3.06
CA THR A 63 8.41 10.60 4.04
C THR A 63 8.19 12.04 4.44
N GLN A 64 6.95 12.48 4.35
CA GLN A 64 6.50 13.72 4.98
C GLN A 64 5.63 13.30 6.17
N SER A 65 5.94 13.76 7.38
CA SER A 65 5.20 13.36 8.57
C SER A 65 5.01 14.55 9.49
N ASP A 66 3.83 14.65 10.08
CA ASP A 66 3.58 15.45 11.27
C ASP A 66 3.19 14.54 12.45
N SER A 67 2.51 15.09 13.45
CA SER A 67 2.12 14.36 14.68
C SER A 67 0.97 13.36 14.47
N PHE A 68 0.16 13.55 13.43
CA PHE A 68 -1.10 12.82 13.20
C PHE A 68 -1.18 12.19 11.82
N GLU A 69 -0.50 12.75 10.82
CA GLU A 69 -0.55 12.31 9.43
C GLU A 69 0.86 12.07 8.89
N SER A 70 0.95 11.15 7.93
CA SER A 70 2.17 10.91 7.17
C SER A 70 1.87 10.53 5.73
N ILE A 71 2.71 10.99 4.82
CA ILE A 71 2.72 10.62 3.41
C ILE A 71 4.06 9.92 3.14
N VAL A 72 3.99 8.65 2.79
CA VAL A 72 5.15 7.82 2.44
C VAL A 72 5.14 7.57 0.94
N LEU A 73 6.24 7.94 0.28
CA LEU A 73 6.47 7.72 -1.13
C LEU A 73 7.46 6.57 -1.31
N VAL A 74 7.07 5.56 -2.09
CA VAL A 74 7.93 4.44 -2.46
C VAL A 74 8.07 4.34 -3.97
N GLU A 75 9.19 3.81 -4.42
CA GLU A 75 9.41 3.37 -5.79
C GLU A 75 9.30 1.84 -5.81
N ILE A 76 8.42 1.34 -6.66
CA ILE A 76 8.25 -0.09 -6.93
C ILE A 76 9.00 -0.39 -8.22
N ILE A 77 9.90 -1.37 -8.18
CA ILE A 77 10.70 -1.80 -9.32
C ILE A 77 10.33 -3.25 -9.62
N GLU A 78 9.53 -3.46 -10.66
CA GLU A 78 9.08 -4.76 -11.14
C GLU A 78 10.10 -5.33 -12.13
N ILE A 79 10.45 -6.60 -11.96
CA ILE A 79 11.29 -7.34 -12.90
C ILE A 79 10.39 -8.31 -13.66
N GLU A 80 10.23 -8.07 -14.95
CA GLU A 80 9.49 -8.95 -15.85
C GLU A 80 10.45 -9.71 -16.75
N SER A 81 10.22 -11.01 -16.90
CA SER A 81 10.93 -11.83 -17.89
C SER A 81 10.42 -11.48 -19.29
N SER A 82 11.32 -11.02 -20.17
CA SER A 82 10.99 -10.69 -21.57
C SER A 82 11.41 -11.82 -22.53
N PHE A 83 10.52 -12.13 -23.49
CA PHE A 83 10.74 -13.12 -24.54
C PHE A 83 11.43 -12.46 -25.75
N PRO A 84 12.37 -13.11 -26.49
CA PRO A 84 12.82 -14.50 -26.37
C PRO A 84 13.90 -14.77 -25.31
N ILE A 85 14.72 -13.78 -24.92
CA ILE A 85 15.63 -13.81 -23.77
C ILE A 85 15.84 -12.36 -23.31
N GLY A 86 15.49 -12.04 -22.07
CA GLY A 86 15.77 -10.76 -21.45
C GLY A 86 15.05 -10.58 -20.11
N THR A 87 15.43 -9.54 -19.38
CA THR A 87 14.69 -9.01 -18.24
C THR A 87 14.40 -7.56 -18.54
N SER A 88 13.13 -7.15 -18.44
CA SER A 88 12.74 -5.75 -18.43
C SER A 88 12.50 -5.32 -16.99
N GLU A 89 12.97 -4.12 -16.66
CA GLU A 89 12.63 -3.46 -15.41
C GLU A 89 11.61 -2.38 -15.71
N ASN A 90 10.51 -2.39 -14.97
CA ASN A 90 9.53 -1.31 -14.95
C ASN A 90 9.55 -0.69 -13.55
N SER A 91 9.65 0.63 -13.45
CA SER A 91 9.55 1.31 -12.16
C SER A 91 8.52 2.42 -12.17
N TYR A 92 7.83 2.55 -11.05
CA TYR A 92 6.84 3.60 -10.82
C TYR A 92 6.77 3.92 -9.33
N GLN A 93 6.13 5.05 -9.02
CA GLN A 93 6.00 5.51 -7.65
C GLN A 93 4.59 5.24 -7.12
N GLU A 94 4.50 4.86 -5.85
CA GLU A 94 3.25 4.72 -5.12
C GLU A 94 3.27 5.56 -3.84
N THR A 95 2.17 6.25 -3.59
CA THR A 95 1.98 7.06 -2.39
C THR A 95 1.04 6.36 -1.42
N PHE A 96 1.45 6.35 -0.15
CA PHE A 96 0.67 5.87 0.97
C PHE A 96 0.42 7.03 1.93
N ASN A 97 -0.85 7.29 2.23
CA ASN A 97 -1.20 8.21 3.31
C ASN A 97 -1.51 7.39 4.54
N LEU A 98 -0.98 7.82 5.67
CA LEU A 98 -1.15 7.19 6.96
C LEU A 98 -1.68 8.19 7.97
N VAL A 99 -2.50 7.70 8.87
CA VAL A 99 -3.01 8.43 10.04
C VAL A 99 -2.59 7.74 11.31
N LYS A 100 -2.40 8.51 12.39
CA LYS A 100 -2.02 7.98 13.69
C LYS A 100 -3.27 7.69 14.53
N GLU A 101 -3.58 6.41 14.72
CA GLU A 101 -4.69 5.94 15.54
C GLU A 101 -4.18 5.25 16.82
N ASN A 102 -4.59 5.73 17.99
CA ASN A 102 -4.16 5.16 19.29
C ASN A 102 -2.63 4.98 19.37
N SER A 103 -1.88 5.98 18.92
CA SER A 103 -0.41 6.00 18.82
C SER A 103 0.22 5.08 17.75
N ASN A 104 -0.56 4.36 16.96
CA ASN A 104 -0.07 3.50 15.87
C ASN A 104 -0.38 4.11 14.51
N TRP A 105 0.55 4.01 13.57
CA TRP A 105 0.28 4.41 12.18
C TRP A 105 -0.60 3.37 11.50
N LYS A 106 -1.57 3.86 10.72
CA LYS A 106 -2.51 3.07 9.93
C LYS A 106 -2.60 3.63 8.53
N ILE A 107 -2.69 2.76 7.54
CA ILE A 107 -2.87 3.16 6.13
C ILE A 107 -4.28 3.69 5.96
N ASP A 108 -4.37 4.96 5.56
CA ASP A 108 -5.62 5.67 5.32
C ASP A 108 -5.96 5.76 3.83
N ARG A 109 -4.94 5.91 2.97
CA ARG A 109 -5.10 5.90 1.51
C ARG A 109 -3.91 5.25 0.83
N LEU A 110 -4.17 4.61 -0.31
CA LEU A 110 -3.20 3.95 -1.17
C LEU A 110 -3.60 4.17 -2.64
N GLN A 111 -2.65 4.16 -3.57
CA GLN A 111 -2.89 4.53 -4.98
C GLN A 111 -3.04 3.35 -5.95
N PHE A 112 -2.98 2.12 -5.46
CA PHE A 112 -3.05 0.92 -6.29
C PHE A 112 -4.41 0.20 -6.14
N PRO A 113 -4.82 -0.64 -7.11
CA PRO A 113 -6.21 -1.05 -7.23
C PRO A 113 -6.55 -2.13 -6.20
N ILE A 114 -7.03 -1.69 -5.05
CA ILE A 114 -7.88 -2.48 -4.17
C ILE A 114 -9.28 -1.90 -4.36
N ASN A 115 -10.12 -2.58 -5.15
CA ASN A 115 -11.37 -2.05 -5.70
C ASN A 115 -12.30 -1.52 -4.62
N CYS A 116 -12.44 -2.22 -3.50
CA CYS A 116 -13.25 -1.77 -2.36
C CYS A 116 -12.74 -0.46 -1.72
N LEU A 117 -11.48 -0.08 -1.95
CA LEU A 117 -10.87 1.16 -1.45
C LEU A 117 -10.88 2.30 -2.48
N ILE A 118 -11.34 2.05 -3.72
CA ILE A 118 -11.38 3.04 -4.81
C ILE A 118 -12.47 4.09 -4.55
N ASP A 119 -13.58 3.74 -3.91
CA ASP A 119 -14.72 4.64 -3.67
C ASP A 119 -14.34 5.89 -2.87
N ARG A 120 -13.33 5.83 -2.00
CA ARG A 120 -12.80 7.02 -1.29
C ARG A 120 -11.82 7.85 -2.11
N GLN A 121 -11.12 7.25 -3.06
CA GLN A 121 -10.11 7.94 -3.87
C GLN A 121 -10.77 8.83 -4.91
N THR A 122 -11.96 8.46 -5.40
CA THR A 122 -12.77 9.25 -6.33
C THR A 122 -13.60 10.34 -5.65
N LEU A 123 -13.93 10.19 -4.36
CA LEU A 123 -14.75 11.18 -3.62
C LEU A 123 -13.94 12.38 -3.08
N GLY A 124 -12.61 12.35 -3.17
CA GLY A 124 -11.74 13.50 -2.84
C GLY A 124 -11.60 14.56 -3.95
N HIS A 125 -12.18 14.32 -5.12
CA HIS A 125 -12.08 15.21 -6.31
C HIS A 125 -13.39 15.90 -6.70
N THR A 126 -14.30 16.15 -5.75
CA THR A 126 -15.34 17.17 -5.97
C THR A 126 -14.72 18.55 -5.68
N ASN A 127 -14.22 19.18 -6.75
CA ASN A 127 -13.89 20.61 -6.75
C ASN A 127 -15.10 21.41 -6.25
N GLY A 128 -14.91 22.16 -5.17
CA GLY A 128 -15.72 23.35 -4.87
C GLY A 128 -15.24 24.54 -5.69
#